data_AF-A0A0C2HEU8-F1
#
_entry.id   AF-A0A0C2HEU8-F1
#
_cell.length_a   1.000
_cell.length_b   1.000
_cell.length_c   1.000
_cell.angle_alpha   90.00
_cell.angle_beta   90.00
_cell.angle_gamma   90.00
#
_symmetry.space_group_name_H-M   'P 1'
#
loop_
_entity.id
_entity.type
_entity.pdbx_description
1 polymer ?
#
loop_
_entity_poly.entity_id
_entity_poly.type
_entity_poly.pdbx_seq_one_letter_code
_entity_poly.pdbx_strand_id
1 'polypeptide(L)'
;MTPRYWRTLMKGARHRRLDTLEDGLFTANAMARMNNGANVKPQKRYIEEQRELIDKDKEQVRYEKWVDKHRRKHVRKKQVADMDAWLKTVHENR
;
A
#
# COMPACT_ATOMS: atom_id res chain seq x y z
N MET A 1 -1.25 33.89 -7.29
CA MET A 1 -0.61 32.58 -6.98
C MET A 1 -1.13 31.55 -7.98
N THR A 2 -0.27 30.84 -8.73
CA THR A 2 -0.75 29.92 -9.78
C THR A 2 -1.08 28.52 -9.21
N PRO A 3 -2.05 27.78 -9.79
CA PRO A 3 -2.36 26.41 -9.36
C PRO A 3 -1.17 25.44 -9.44
N ARG A 4 -0.21 25.70 -10.33
CA ARG A 4 1.05 24.94 -10.41
C ARG A 4 1.95 25.21 -9.22
N TYR A 5 2.10 26.47 -8.83
CA TYR A 5 2.88 26.87 -7.67
C TYR A 5 2.30 26.32 -6.35
N TRP A 6 0.98 26.32 -6.21
CA TRP A 6 0.29 25.71 -5.05
C TRP A 6 0.57 24.20 -4.94
N ARG A 7 0.53 23.47 -6.08
CA ARG A 7 0.86 22.05 -6.12
C ARG A 7 2.31 21.78 -5.73
N THR A 8 3.25 22.60 -6.21
CA THR A 8 4.67 22.48 -5.83
C THR A 8 4.87 22.73 -4.33
N LEU A 9 4.21 23.74 -3.76
CA LEU A 9 4.25 24.02 -2.32
C LEU A 9 3.70 22.85 -1.49
N MET A 10 2.54 22.32 -1.88
CA MET A 10 1.94 21.15 -1.25
C MET A 10 2.84 19.91 -1.33
N LYS A 11 3.46 19.68 -2.49
CA LYS A 11 4.41 18.57 -2.68
C LYS A 11 5.63 18.75 -1.77
N GLY A 12 6.19 19.95 -1.69
CA GLY A 12 7.30 20.26 -0.78
C GLY A 12 6.95 20.13 0.71
N ALA A 13 5.71 20.42 1.10
CA ALA A 13 5.24 20.19 2.48
C ALA A 13 5.07 18.68 2.78
N ARG A 14 4.61 17.90 1.81
CA ARG A 14 4.49 16.43 1.93
C ARG A 14 5.86 15.76 2.03
N HIS A 15 6.85 16.19 1.25
CA HIS A 15 8.23 15.71 1.36
C HIS A 15 8.83 15.99 2.75
N ARG A 16 8.73 17.23 3.25
CA ARG A 16 9.20 17.58 4.61
C ARG A 16 8.54 16.75 5.70
N ARG A 17 7.23 16.50 5.59
CA ARG A 17 6.50 15.61 6.50
C ARG A 17 7.02 14.18 6.40
N LEU A 18 7.33 13.70 5.19
CA LEU A 18 7.91 12.38 4.99
C LEU A 18 9.27 12.25 5.68
N ASP A 19 10.15 13.22 5.46
CA ASP A 19 11.50 13.23 6.05
C ASP A 19 11.42 13.15 7.58
N THR A 20 10.56 13.97 8.20
CA THR A 20 10.34 13.92 9.66
C THR A 20 9.80 12.58 10.17
N LEU A 21 8.98 11.90 9.37
CA LEU A 21 8.45 10.58 9.72
C LEU A 21 9.51 9.49 9.54
N GLU A 22 10.36 9.60 8.51
CA GLU A 22 11.46 8.66 8.27
C GLU A 22 12.53 8.77 9.36
N ASP A 23 12.86 9.98 9.80
CA ASP A 23 13.72 10.22 10.96
C ASP A 23 13.09 9.65 12.25
N GLY A 24 11.78 9.84 12.42
CA GLY A 24 10.99 9.23 13.50
C GLY A 24 10.97 7.70 13.47
N LEU A 25 11.00 7.08 12.29
CA LEU A 25 11.09 5.63 12.13
C LEU A 25 12.50 5.12 12.39
N PHE A 26 13.53 5.86 11.97
CA PHE A 26 14.91 5.50 12.26
C PHE A 26 15.15 5.46 13.77
N THR A 27 14.70 6.50 14.48
CA THR A 27 14.77 6.58 15.95
C THR A 27 13.90 5.51 16.63
N ALA A 28 12.68 5.28 16.16
CA ALA A 28 11.82 4.21 16.69
C ALA A 28 12.37 2.80 16.41
N ASN A 29 13.02 2.56 15.27
CA ASN A 29 13.71 1.31 14.98
C ASN A 29 14.94 1.11 15.87
N ALA A 30 15.69 2.18 16.14
CA ALA A 30 16.81 2.13 17.07
C ALA A 30 16.31 1.78 18.49
N MET A 31 15.24 2.41 18.96
CA MET A 31 14.61 2.11 20.25
C MET A 31 13.97 0.71 20.30
N ALA A 32 13.33 0.25 19.22
CA ALA A 32 12.71 -1.07 19.16
C ALA A 32 13.75 -2.19 19.11
N ARG A 33 14.92 -1.97 18.48
CA ARG A 33 16.07 -2.88 18.57
C ARG A 33 16.60 -3.00 20.01
N MET A 34 16.45 -1.95 20.82
CA MET A 34 16.79 -1.96 22.24
C MET A 34 15.70 -2.60 23.13
N ASN A 35 14.44 -2.63 22.69
CA ASN A 35 13.26 -3.10 23.46
C ASN A 35 12.54 -4.33 22.86
N ASN A 36 13.26 -5.32 22.31
CA ASN A 36 12.70 -6.58 21.80
C ASN A 36 11.62 -6.45 20.70
N GLY A 37 11.72 -5.43 19.84
CA GLY A 37 11.00 -5.39 18.55
C GLY A 37 9.53 -4.98 18.59
N ALA A 38 8.99 -4.58 19.74
CA ALA A 38 7.63 -4.04 19.81
C ALA A 38 7.57 -2.62 19.19
N ASN A 39 6.52 -2.34 18.41
CA ASN A 39 6.14 -1.04 17.80
C ASN A 39 6.68 -0.63 16.42
N VAL A 40 7.48 -1.44 15.71
CA VAL A 40 7.99 -1.06 14.38
C VAL A 40 6.96 -1.15 13.24
N LYS A 41 6.11 -2.19 13.27
CA LYS A 41 5.19 -2.52 12.15
C LYS A 41 4.15 -1.43 11.84
N PRO A 42 3.48 -0.80 12.83
CA PRO A 42 2.48 0.25 12.55
C PRO A 42 3.12 1.49 11.93
N GLN A 43 4.31 1.86 12.40
CA GLN A 43 5.02 3.07 11.99
C GLN A 43 5.56 2.96 10.56
N LYS A 44 6.04 1.78 10.18
CA LYS A 44 6.44 1.47 8.80
C LYS A 44 5.28 1.57 7.80
N ARG A 45 4.11 1.01 8.15
CA ARG A 45 2.90 1.11 7.30
C ARG A 45 2.47 2.56 7.07
N TYR A 46 2.52 3.38 8.11
CA TYR A 46 2.14 4.78 8.00
C TYR A 46 3.07 5.57 7.07
N ILE A 47 4.37 5.27 7.05
CA ILE A 47 5.32 5.89 6.13
C ILE A 47 5.07 5.46 4.69
N GLU A 48 4.79 4.17 4.46
CA GLU A 48 4.41 3.68 3.13
C GLU A 48 3.15 4.40 2.62
N GLU A 49 2.14 4.61 3.47
CA GLU A 49 0.95 5.40 3.11
C GLU A 49 1.27 6.88 2.81
N GLN A 50 2.16 7.51 3.56
CA GLN A 50 2.56 8.90 3.28
C GLN A 50 3.37 9.02 1.97
N ARG A 51 4.18 8.00 1.62
CA ARG A 51 4.90 7.94 0.34
C ARG A 51 3.93 7.88 -0.85
N GLU A 52 2.90 7.05 -0.77
CA GLU A 52 1.85 6.94 -1.81
C GLU A 52 1.11 8.29 -2.03
N LEU A 53 0.97 9.09 -0.96
CA LEU A 53 0.28 10.37 -0.98
C LEU A 53 1.15 11.55 -1.45
N ILE A 54 2.44 11.36 -1.76
CA ILE A 54 3.29 12.45 -2.26
C ILE A 54 2.78 12.94 -3.62
N ASP A 55 2.54 12.00 -4.53
CA ASP A 55 2.18 12.28 -5.92
C ASP A 55 0.69 12.10 -6.22
N LYS A 56 -0.05 11.45 -5.31
CA LYS A 56 -1.46 11.12 -5.50
C LYS A 56 -2.34 11.76 -4.45
N ASP A 57 -3.60 11.97 -4.80
CA ASP A 57 -4.60 12.38 -3.83
C ASP A 57 -5.16 11.17 -3.05
N LYS A 58 -5.67 11.42 -1.84
CA LYS A 58 -6.21 10.36 -0.97
C LYS A 58 -7.34 9.57 -1.62
N GLU A 59 -8.13 10.21 -2.48
CA GLU A 59 -9.20 9.55 -3.23
C GLU A 59 -8.66 8.67 -4.35
N GLN A 60 -7.61 9.11 -5.04
CA GLN A 60 -6.95 8.29 -6.07
C GLN A 60 -6.34 7.04 -5.46
N VAL A 61 -5.64 7.15 -4.32
CA VAL A 61 -5.08 6.00 -3.61
C VAL A 61 -6.18 5.02 -3.15
N ARG A 62 -7.31 5.54 -2.66
CA ARG A 62 -8.46 4.69 -2.28
C ARG A 62 -9.08 3.98 -3.48
N TYR A 63 -9.23 4.67 -4.60
CA TYR A 63 -9.75 4.08 -5.83
C TYR A 63 -8.84 2.98 -6.36
N GLU A 64 -7.52 3.22 -6.45
CA GLU A 64 -6.55 2.21 -6.89
C GLU A 64 -6.57 0.96 -5.99
N LYS A 65 -6.62 1.14 -4.66
CA LYS A 65 -6.76 0.03 -3.71
C LYS A 65 -8.06 -0.76 -3.93
N TRP A 66 -9.14 -0.08 -4.27
CA TRP A 66 -10.43 -0.72 -4.57
C TRP A 66 -10.39 -1.53 -5.89
N VAL A 67 -9.80 -0.95 -6.95
CA VAL A 67 -9.60 -1.62 -8.24
C VAL A 67 -8.75 -2.87 -8.08
N ASP A 68 -7.63 -2.76 -7.36
CA ASP A 68 -6.73 -3.88 -7.14
C ASP A 68 -7.39 -5.01 -6.32
N LYS A 69 -8.21 -4.65 -5.31
CA LYS A 69 -9.04 -5.61 -4.58
C LYS A 69 -10.02 -6.34 -5.50
N HIS A 70 -10.66 -5.64 -6.43
CA HIS A 70 -11.60 -6.23 -7.39
C HIS A 70 -10.87 -7.14 -8.37
N ARG A 71 -9.72 -6.71 -8.89
CA ARG A 71 -8.86 -7.52 -9.75
C ARG A 71 -8.46 -8.82 -9.06
N ARG A 72 -8.00 -8.76 -7.81
CA ARG A 72 -7.64 -9.95 -7.02
C ARG A 72 -8.81 -10.91 -6.83
N LYS A 73 -10.01 -10.39 -6.56
CA LYS A 73 -11.23 -11.20 -6.48
C LYS A 73 -11.56 -11.89 -7.81
N HIS A 74 -11.46 -11.18 -8.93
CA HIS A 74 -11.71 -11.75 -10.26
C HIS A 74 -10.71 -12.84 -10.61
N VAL A 75 -9.42 -12.62 -10.37
CA VAL A 75 -8.37 -13.63 -10.59
C VAL A 75 -8.65 -14.88 -9.77
N ARG A 76 -8.98 -14.73 -8.47
CA ARG A 76 -9.30 -15.87 -7.61
C ARG A 76 -10.54 -16.64 -8.08
N LYS A 77 -11.59 -15.94 -8.52
CA LYS A 77 -12.78 -16.60 -9.10
C LYS A 77 -12.42 -17.42 -10.34
N LYS A 78 -11.59 -16.86 -11.22
CA LYS A 78 -11.13 -17.58 -12.42
C LYS A 78 -10.31 -18.82 -12.06
N GLN A 79 -9.37 -18.70 -11.12
CA GLN A 79 -8.57 -19.83 -10.64
C GLN A 79 -9.42 -20.97 -10.07
N VAL A 80 -10.47 -20.63 -9.31
CA VAL A 80 -11.42 -21.63 -8.78
C VAL A 80 -12.20 -22.30 -9.93
N ALA A 81 -12.72 -21.53 -10.89
CA ALA A 81 -13.44 -22.08 -12.02
C ALA A 81 -12.55 -22.98 -12.90
N ASP A 82 -11.31 -22.58 -13.15
CA ASP A 82 -10.33 -23.36 -13.91
C ASP A 82 -10.00 -24.68 -13.17
N MET A 83 -9.88 -24.64 -11.84
CA MET A 83 -9.67 -25.83 -11.00
C MET A 83 -10.88 -26.77 -11.01
N ASP A 84 -12.11 -26.23 -10.89
CA ASP A 84 -13.33 -27.03 -10.93
C ASP A 84 -13.52 -27.70 -12.31
N ALA A 85 -13.19 -26.99 -13.39
CA ALA A 85 -13.20 -27.54 -14.75
C ALA A 85 -12.18 -28.68 -14.89
N TRP A 86 -10.96 -28.47 -14.39
CA TRP A 86 -9.93 -29.52 -14.38
C TRP A 86 -10.38 -30.76 -13.59
N LEU A 87 -10.93 -30.58 -12.39
CA LEU A 87 -11.44 -31.69 -11.58
C LEU A 87 -12.55 -32.48 -12.29
N LYS A 88 -13.48 -31.81 -12.98
CA LYS A 88 -14.53 -32.47 -13.77
C LYS A 88 -13.95 -33.31 -14.91
N THR A 89 -13.00 -32.75 -15.67
CA THR A 89 -12.36 -33.48 -16.78
C THR A 89 -11.56 -34.70 -16.29
N VAL A 90 -10.94 -34.63 -15.11
CA VAL A 90 -10.25 -35.78 -14.51
C VAL A 90 -11.24 -36.85 -14.07
N HIS A 91 -12.43 -36.44 -13.61
CA HIS A 91 -13.45 -37.38 -13.12
C HIS A 91 -14.19 -38.09 -14.26
N GLU A 92 -14.38 -37.44 -15.40
CA GLU A 92 -15.01 -38.01 -16.61
C GLU A 92 -14.10 -38.96 -17.38
N ASN A 93 -12.78 -38.83 -17.25
CA ASN A 93 -11.78 -39.69 -17.90
C ASN A 93 -11.32 -40.88 -17.03
N ARG A 94 -12.07 -41.21 -15.96
CA ARG A 94 -11.76 -42.28 -14.99
C ARG A 94 -12.86 -43.33 -14.98
#